data_AF-A0AAD7A605-F1
#
_entry.id   AF-A0AAD7A605-F1
#
_cell.length_a   1.000
_cell.length_b   1.000
_cell.length_c   1.000
_cell.angle_alpha   90.00
_cell.angle_beta   90.00
_cell.angle_gamma   90.00
#
_symmetry.space_group_name_H-M   'P 1'
#
loop_
_entity.id
_entity.type
_entity.pdbx_description
1 polymer ?
#
loop_
_entity_poly.entity_id
_entity_poly.type
_entity_poly.pdbx_seq_one_letter_code
_entity_poly.pdbx_strand_id
1 'polypeptide(L)'
;IEDLSLGIDVWELRIDLLASLDLTFLAFQVAILRRHSPLPILYTLRTARHGGRFPDIPNEETAISNLHALLRHALRLGVEYIDLEVTFPPSILEDIVASKGNATIIGSYCEITGSIPWTGPQTKQVYDRIVQMGADIIKMVNVARSFEDNLSLRQFVATVERNPTPIIAINLGPEASSLSGKISRVLNHVLSPVSHPLLPRVSSPGQISFYETQTILHLTGLLPMKRYYLFGCPIAHSMSPTLHNTAFGTLGLPHTYELKETLTVEELADVMRSADFGGASVTIPYKRDIIPMLQHVSRHAKIIGAVNTISPIPGGGGYSGDNTDWRAIKTCLLRYLTPANAVTSATTALVLGAGGTSRATLYALHHVGVINIYIYNRTRRKAEALAREFERLDPLLNIRVLDHLAVTLPIHPPPTMIVSAIPATSEVGADGSQVIDIGLHADHLSPAGGVAIELAYERRITSLLALAQEKREVGIAWAGVEGIELLFEQGYEQCRIWTGRRAPKAQVRQKVLEVYHRSWGRDLRTMDLS
;
A
#
# COMPACT_ATOMS: atom_id res chain seq x y z
N ILE A 1 3.84 -6.77 -13.70
CA ILE A 1 3.94 -7.16 -12.26
C ILE A 1 2.99 -6.35 -11.42
N GLU A 2 2.92 -5.02 -11.57
CA GLU A 2 2.00 -4.17 -10.79
C GLU A 2 0.54 -4.64 -10.90
N ASP A 3 0.00 -4.82 -12.11
CA ASP A 3 -1.36 -5.35 -12.32
C ASP A 3 -1.54 -6.78 -11.78
N LEU A 4 -0.54 -7.64 -11.97
CA LEU A 4 -0.57 -9.01 -11.44
C LEU A 4 -0.58 -9.05 -9.90
N SER A 5 -0.18 -7.95 -9.25
CA SER A 5 -0.03 -7.86 -7.79
C SER A 5 -1.25 -7.27 -7.08
N LEU A 6 -2.33 -7.03 -7.82
CA LEU A 6 -3.57 -6.46 -7.29
C LEU A 6 -4.25 -7.46 -6.35
N GLY A 7 -4.51 -7.00 -5.12
CA GLY A 7 -5.22 -7.78 -4.10
C GLY A 7 -4.43 -8.92 -3.46
N ILE A 8 -3.20 -9.20 -3.88
CA ILE A 8 -2.38 -10.27 -3.29
C ILE A 8 -1.44 -9.75 -2.21
N ASP A 9 -1.14 -10.62 -1.25
CA ASP A 9 -0.23 -10.35 -0.13
C ASP A 9 1.14 -11.04 -0.28
N VAL A 10 1.21 -12.10 -1.09
CA VAL A 10 2.39 -12.95 -1.28
C VAL A 10 2.45 -13.43 -2.74
N TRP A 11 3.66 -13.51 -3.29
CA TRP A 11 3.91 -14.18 -4.57
C TRP A 11 4.24 -15.66 -4.36
N GLU A 12 3.44 -16.57 -4.92
CA GLU A 12 3.85 -17.97 -5.04
C GLU A 12 4.74 -18.16 -6.27
N LEU A 13 6.04 -18.39 -6.05
CA LEU A 13 6.97 -18.79 -7.08
C LEU A 13 6.96 -20.32 -7.19
N ARG A 14 6.28 -20.84 -8.22
CA ARG A 14 6.22 -22.26 -8.55
C ARG A 14 7.50 -22.71 -9.24
N ILE A 15 8.44 -23.21 -8.45
CA ILE A 15 9.78 -23.62 -8.87
C ILE A 15 9.71 -24.76 -9.87
N ASP A 16 8.79 -25.69 -9.67
CA ASP A 16 8.56 -26.82 -10.57
C ASP A 16 8.06 -26.41 -11.96
N LEU A 17 7.54 -25.19 -12.12
CA LEU A 17 7.06 -24.65 -13.39
C LEU A 17 8.09 -23.78 -14.11
N LEU A 18 9.25 -23.53 -13.51
CA LEU A 18 10.34 -22.77 -14.13
C LEU A 18 11.06 -23.59 -15.21
N ALA A 19 11.74 -22.88 -16.11
CA ALA A 19 12.45 -23.50 -17.23
C ALA A 19 13.69 -24.31 -16.80
N SER A 20 14.24 -24.02 -15.61
CA SER A 20 15.42 -24.67 -15.07
C SER A 20 15.37 -24.69 -13.54
N LEU A 21 15.95 -25.74 -12.96
CA LEU A 21 16.16 -25.92 -11.52
C LEU A 21 17.61 -25.62 -11.08
N ASP A 22 18.44 -25.09 -12.00
CA ASP A 22 19.78 -24.63 -11.67
C ASP A 22 19.74 -23.54 -10.58
N LEU A 23 20.58 -23.66 -9.56
CA LEU A 23 20.53 -22.78 -8.38
C LEU A 23 20.82 -21.31 -8.73
N THR A 24 21.72 -21.07 -9.70
CA THR A 24 22.04 -19.70 -10.16
C THR A 24 20.84 -19.10 -10.89
N PHE A 25 20.19 -19.89 -11.76
CA PHE A 25 18.96 -19.48 -12.42
C PHE A 25 17.86 -19.13 -11.41
N LEU A 26 17.64 -19.96 -10.39
CA LEU A 26 16.65 -19.71 -9.35
C LEU A 26 16.94 -18.45 -8.54
N ALA A 27 18.21 -18.22 -8.19
CA ALA A 27 18.63 -17.00 -7.50
C ALA A 27 18.29 -15.75 -8.32
N PHE A 28 18.51 -15.80 -9.63
CA PHE A 28 18.18 -14.70 -10.54
C PHE A 28 16.67 -14.45 -10.63
N GLN A 29 15.84 -15.51 -10.70
CA GLN A 29 14.37 -15.35 -10.72
C GLN A 29 13.85 -14.68 -9.44
N VAL A 30 14.33 -15.11 -8.27
CA VAL A 30 13.95 -14.50 -6.99
C VAL A 30 14.42 -13.04 -6.90
N ALA A 31 15.66 -12.76 -7.32
CA ALA A 31 16.20 -11.40 -7.33
C ALA A 31 15.41 -10.45 -8.25
N ILE A 32 15.02 -10.91 -9.44
CA ILE A 32 14.17 -10.14 -10.36
C ILE A 32 12.82 -9.84 -9.72
N LEU A 33 12.17 -10.85 -9.14
CA LEU A 33 10.84 -10.66 -8.53
C LEU A 33 10.91 -9.65 -7.37
N ARG A 34 11.92 -9.75 -6.50
CA ARG A 34 12.16 -8.78 -5.42
C ARG A 34 12.44 -7.36 -5.92
N ARG A 35 13.17 -7.22 -7.03
CA ARG A 35 13.45 -5.91 -7.64
C ARG A 35 12.16 -5.21 -8.10
N HIS A 36 11.18 -5.97 -8.57
CA HIS A 36 9.94 -5.43 -9.13
C HIS A 36 8.74 -5.49 -8.19
N SER A 37 8.85 -6.16 -7.04
CA SER A 37 7.77 -6.25 -6.07
C SER A 37 8.29 -6.27 -4.64
N PRO A 38 7.72 -5.43 -3.75
CA PRO A 38 8.06 -5.46 -2.32
C PRO A 38 7.32 -6.57 -1.56
N LEU A 39 6.52 -7.40 -2.24
CA LEU A 39 5.75 -8.45 -1.58
C LEU A 39 6.65 -9.63 -1.20
N PRO A 40 6.32 -10.32 -0.09
CA PRO A 40 6.90 -11.60 0.26
C PRO A 40 6.81 -12.64 -0.85
N ILE A 41 7.76 -13.57 -0.86
CA ILE A 41 7.84 -14.69 -1.81
C ILE A 41 7.61 -16.00 -1.04
N LEU A 42 6.68 -16.79 -1.58
CA LEU A 42 6.45 -18.20 -1.25
C LEU A 42 7.16 -19.07 -2.28
N TYR A 43 8.21 -19.76 -1.84
CA TYR A 43 8.94 -20.73 -2.64
C TYR A 43 8.21 -22.08 -2.57
N THR A 44 7.63 -22.51 -3.71
CA THR A 44 6.88 -23.77 -3.78
C THR A 44 7.51 -24.72 -4.79
N LEU A 45 7.91 -25.90 -4.32
CA LEU A 45 8.32 -27.03 -5.16
C LEU A 45 7.26 -28.13 -5.07
N ARG A 46 6.39 -28.22 -6.08
CA ARG A 46 5.25 -29.15 -6.09
C ARG A 46 5.60 -30.43 -6.88
N THR A 47 5.47 -31.59 -6.25
CA THR A 47 5.71 -32.90 -6.91
C THR A 47 4.57 -33.30 -7.85
N ALA A 48 4.86 -34.21 -8.78
CA ALA A 48 3.90 -34.74 -9.75
C ALA A 48 2.69 -35.41 -9.07
N ARG A 49 2.89 -36.22 -8.03
CA ARG A 49 1.78 -36.84 -7.26
C ARG A 49 0.84 -35.83 -6.60
N HIS A 50 1.31 -34.60 -6.37
CA HIS A 50 0.55 -33.52 -5.76
C HIS A 50 0.11 -32.45 -6.78
N GLY A 51 0.22 -32.73 -8.08
CA GLY A 51 -0.27 -31.86 -9.16
C GLY A 51 0.73 -30.82 -9.66
N GLY A 52 2.02 -31.03 -9.41
CA GLY A 52 3.11 -30.23 -9.95
C GLY A 52 3.87 -30.90 -11.09
N ARG A 53 5.06 -30.39 -11.40
CA ARG A 53 5.95 -30.95 -12.43
C ARG A 53 7.26 -31.48 -11.88
N PHE A 54 7.55 -31.24 -10.61
CA PHE A 54 8.76 -31.77 -10.01
C PHE A 54 8.61 -33.29 -9.87
N PRO A 55 9.61 -34.10 -10.25
CA PRO A 55 9.52 -35.54 -10.13
C PRO A 55 9.20 -35.96 -8.69
N ASP A 56 8.39 -36.99 -8.54
CA ASP A 56 8.21 -37.64 -7.25
C ASP A 56 9.55 -38.15 -6.74
N ILE A 57 9.83 -37.97 -5.45
CA ILE A 57 11.11 -38.37 -4.87
C ILE A 57 11.11 -39.89 -4.62
N PRO A 58 11.88 -40.69 -5.38
CA PRO A 58 12.15 -42.07 -5.04
C PRO A 58 13.06 -42.13 -3.80
N ASN A 59 13.15 -43.31 -3.18
CA ASN A 59 14.08 -43.55 -2.09
C ASN A 59 15.53 -43.76 -2.62
N GLU A 60 16.00 -42.79 -3.41
CA GLU A 60 17.34 -42.76 -4.00
C GLU A 60 18.11 -41.56 -3.47
N GLU A 61 19.37 -41.79 -3.08
CA GLU A 61 20.21 -40.78 -2.42
C GLU A 61 20.38 -39.50 -3.26
N THR A 62 20.59 -39.63 -4.58
CA THR A 62 20.73 -38.49 -5.49
C THR A 62 19.47 -37.62 -5.54
N ALA A 63 18.29 -38.23 -5.58
CA ALA A 63 17.03 -37.49 -5.63
C ALA A 63 16.76 -36.74 -4.32
N ILE A 64 17.03 -37.39 -3.18
CA ILE A 64 16.95 -36.80 -1.85
C ILE A 64 17.94 -35.63 -1.71
N SER A 65 19.18 -35.82 -2.14
CA SER A 65 20.22 -34.78 -2.12
C SER A 65 19.84 -33.57 -3.00
N ASN A 66 19.27 -33.80 -4.18
CA ASN A 66 18.84 -32.71 -5.07
C ASN A 66 17.68 -31.91 -4.48
N LEU A 67 16.67 -32.58 -3.91
CA LEU A 67 15.58 -31.92 -3.19
C LEU A 67 16.13 -31.08 -2.03
N HIS A 68 17.02 -31.67 -1.24
CA HIS A 68 17.62 -31.02 -0.09
C HIS A 68 18.41 -29.76 -0.47
N ALA A 69 19.19 -29.84 -1.56
CA ALA A 69 19.93 -28.70 -2.10
C ALA A 69 19.01 -27.55 -2.53
N LEU A 70 17.89 -27.86 -3.20
CA LEU A 70 16.90 -26.85 -3.60
C LEU A 70 16.25 -26.15 -2.40
N LEU A 71 15.83 -26.92 -1.39
CA LEU A 71 15.19 -26.37 -0.18
C LEU A 71 16.17 -25.55 0.67
N ARG A 72 17.42 -26.02 0.86
CA ARG A 72 18.46 -25.23 1.52
C ARG A 72 18.83 -23.98 0.74
N HIS A 73 18.78 -24.04 -0.58
CA HIS A 73 18.99 -22.86 -1.41
C HIS A 73 17.88 -21.81 -1.19
N ALA A 74 16.61 -22.23 -1.07
CA ALA A 74 15.51 -21.31 -0.75
C ALA A 74 15.77 -20.53 0.54
N LEU A 75 16.26 -21.20 1.60
CA LEU A 75 16.67 -20.55 2.85
C LEU A 75 17.76 -19.49 2.63
N ARG A 76 18.78 -19.82 1.82
CA ARG A 76 19.88 -18.89 1.50
C ARG A 76 19.44 -17.69 0.66
N LEU A 77 18.38 -17.84 -0.15
CA LEU A 77 17.75 -16.74 -0.89
C LEU A 77 16.94 -15.81 0.02
N GLY A 78 16.71 -16.20 1.28
CA GLY A 78 15.97 -15.41 2.26
C GLY A 78 14.52 -15.18 1.84
N VAL A 79 13.86 -16.18 1.25
CA VAL A 79 12.41 -16.11 0.97
C VAL A 79 11.61 -16.13 2.27
N GLU A 80 10.49 -15.43 2.30
CA GLU A 80 9.67 -15.28 3.50
C GLU A 80 8.86 -16.54 3.80
N TYR A 81 8.45 -17.29 2.78
CA TYR A 81 7.71 -18.54 2.94
C TYR A 81 8.30 -19.68 2.11
N ILE A 82 8.26 -20.89 2.65
CA ILE A 82 8.65 -22.13 1.95
C ILE A 82 7.53 -23.15 2.10
N ASP A 83 7.04 -23.68 0.98
CA ASP A 83 6.08 -24.79 0.95
C ASP A 83 6.83 -26.13 1.04
N LEU A 84 6.58 -26.89 2.09
CA LEU A 84 7.17 -28.21 2.33
C LEU A 84 6.08 -29.28 2.29
N GLU A 85 6.17 -30.20 1.34
CA GLU A 85 5.25 -31.33 1.28
C GLU A 85 5.51 -32.29 2.44
N VAL A 86 4.47 -32.63 3.20
CA VAL A 86 4.56 -33.57 4.34
C VAL A 86 5.00 -34.98 3.94
N THR A 87 5.03 -35.27 2.63
CA THR A 87 5.48 -36.56 2.08
C THR A 87 6.98 -36.60 1.77
N PHE A 88 7.70 -35.48 1.89
CA PHE A 88 9.15 -35.48 1.75
C PHE A 88 9.82 -36.32 2.85
N PRO A 89 11.07 -36.80 2.62
CA PRO A 89 11.79 -37.58 3.61
C PRO A 89 11.88 -36.86 4.98
N PRO A 90 11.63 -37.56 6.11
CA PRO A 90 11.66 -36.94 7.44
C PRO A 90 12.95 -36.21 7.76
N SER A 91 14.10 -36.75 7.34
CA SER A 91 15.41 -36.13 7.54
C SER A 91 15.54 -34.76 6.87
N ILE A 92 14.92 -34.56 5.70
CA ILE A 92 14.89 -33.26 5.02
C ILE A 92 13.95 -32.31 5.76
N LEU A 93 12.77 -32.78 6.14
CA LEU A 93 11.79 -31.95 6.84
C LEU A 93 12.36 -31.42 8.15
N GLU A 94 12.95 -32.29 8.96
CA GLU A 94 13.61 -31.93 10.22
C GLU A 94 14.74 -30.92 10.01
N ASP A 95 15.61 -31.13 9.02
CA ASP A 95 16.73 -30.23 8.73
C ASP A 95 16.27 -28.84 8.29
N ILE A 96 15.29 -28.76 7.38
CA ILE A 96 14.80 -27.48 6.87
C ILE A 96 14.06 -26.72 7.97
N VAL A 97 13.24 -27.39 8.77
CA VAL A 97 12.54 -26.76 9.91
C VAL A 97 13.54 -26.28 10.96
N ALA A 98 14.57 -27.06 11.28
CA ALA A 98 15.63 -26.65 12.20
C ALA A 98 16.47 -25.47 11.66
N SER A 99 16.61 -25.38 10.33
CA SER A 99 17.44 -24.37 9.65
C SER A 99 16.64 -23.16 9.14
N LYS A 100 15.34 -23.05 9.45
CA LYS A 100 14.43 -22.08 8.78
C LYS A 100 14.75 -20.61 9.03
N GLY A 101 15.40 -20.29 10.15
CA GLY A 101 15.66 -18.91 10.55
C GLY A 101 14.36 -18.10 10.65
N ASN A 102 14.24 -17.03 9.86
CA ASN A 102 13.04 -16.19 9.79
C ASN A 102 12.02 -16.64 8.73
N ALA A 103 12.30 -17.70 7.96
CA ALA A 103 11.36 -18.21 6.98
C ALA A 103 10.16 -18.89 7.66
N THR A 104 8.97 -18.65 7.11
CA THR A 104 7.72 -19.29 7.55
C THR A 104 7.51 -20.57 6.74
N ILE A 105 7.33 -21.68 7.44
CA ILE A 105 7.14 -23.00 6.81
C ILE A 105 5.66 -23.29 6.62
N ILE A 106 5.26 -23.47 5.36
CA ILE A 106 3.93 -23.95 5.00
C ILE A 106 4.01 -25.46 4.78
N GLY A 107 3.54 -26.24 5.76
CA GLY A 107 3.46 -27.69 5.62
C GLY A 107 2.25 -28.08 4.78
N SER A 108 2.48 -28.73 3.65
CA SER A 108 1.46 -28.94 2.63
C SER A 108 1.16 -30.40 2.33
N TYR A 109 -0.09 -30.65 1.96
CA TYR A 109 -0.55 -31.89 1.34
C TYR A 109 -1.65 -31.58 0.33
N CYS A 110 -1.55 -32.15 -0.87
CA CYS A 110 -2.46 -31.87 -1.98
C CYS A 110 -3.03 -33.15 -2.58
N GLU A 111 -4.19 -33.57 -2.10
CA GLU A 111 -4.92 -34.71 -2.65
C GLU A 111 -5.55 -34.32 -3.98
N ILE A 112 -5.12 -34.98 -5.07
CA ILE A 112 -5.61 -34.74 -6.45
C ILE A 112 -6.42 -35.90 -7.03
N THR A 113 -6.38 -37.08 -6.40
CA THR A 113 -7.10 -38.29 -6.84
C THR A 113 -8.52 -38.35 -6.27
N GLY A 114 -8.74 -37.72 -5.11
CA GLY A 114 -9.98 -37.77 -4.35
C GLY A 114 -10.14 -39.05 -3.53
N SER A 115 -9.04 -39.77 -3.26
CA SER A 115 -9.03 -41.01 -2.46
C SER A 115 -9.15 -40.75 -0.96
N ILE A 116 -8.75 -39.57 -0.50
CA ILE A 116 -8.80 -39.14 0.90
C ILE A 116 -9.87 -38.07 1.06
N PRO A 117 -11.13 -38.40 1.38
CA PRO A 117 -12.17 -37.41 1.58
C PRO A 117 -11.98 -36.64 2.90
N TRP A 118 -12.50 -35.42 3.00
CA TRP A 118 -12.43 -34.60 4.23
C TRP A 118 -13.00 -35.29 5.47
N THR A 119 -14.00 -36.15 5.29
CA THR A 119 -14.64 -36.94 6.36
C THR A 119 -13.85 -38.18 6.78
N GLY A 120 -12.83 -38.57 5.99
CA GLY A 120 -12.03 -39.76 6.23
C GLY A 120 -11.00 -39.57 7.35
N PRO A 121 -10.69 -40.63 8.12
CA PRO A 121 -9.68 -40.57 9.19
C PRO A 121 -8.27 -40.25 8.66
N GLN A 122 -7.98 -40.58 7.39
CA GLN A 122 -6.70 -40.28 6.74
C GLN A 122 -6.45 -38.77 6.66
N THR A 123 -7.49 -37.94 6.46
CA THR A 123 -7.36 -36.48 6.44
C THR A 123 -6.83 -35.96 7.78
N LYS A 124 -7.37 -36.48 8.88
CA LYS A 124 -6.90 -36.12 10.23
C LYS A 124 -5.46 -36.60 10.47
N GLN A 125 -5.10 -37.78 10.02
CA GLN A 125 -3.72 -38.29 10.12
C GLN A 125 -2.72 -37.42 9.35
N VAL A 126 -3.08 -36.97 8.14
CA VAL A 126 -2.26 -36.02 7.36
C VAL A 126 -2.11 -34.69 8.10
N TYR A 127 -3.22 -34.14 8.60
CA TYR A 127 -3.20 -32.92 9.41
C TYR A 127 -2.27 -33.06 10.62
N ASP A 128 -2.39 -34.14 11.39
CA ASP A 128 -1.60 -34.36 12.59
C ASP A 128 -0.11 -34.51 12.25
N ARG A 129 0.23 -35.12 11.11
CA ARG A 129 1.61 -35.16 10.60
C ARG A 129 2.16 -33.78 10.26
N ILE A 130 1.38 -32.92 9.61
CA ILE A 130 1.80 -31.55 9.30
C ILE A 130 2.05 -30.76 10.59
N VAL A 131 1.19 -30.94 11.61
CA VAL A 131 1.38 -30.32 12.92
C VAL A 131 2.64 -30.83 13.60
N GLN A 132 2.87 -32.14 13.60
CA GLN A 132 4.07 -32.77 14.20
C GLN A 132 5.36 -32.32 13.52
N MET A 133 5.32 -32.00 12.23
CA MET A 133 6.46 -31.45 11.48
C MET A 133 6.91 -30.06 12.00
N GLY A 134 6.07 -29.37 12.79
CA GLY A 134 6.38 -28.02 13.28
C GLY A 134 6.19 -26.93 12.21
N ALA A 135 5.23 -27.12 11.31
CA ALA A 135 4.84 -26.10 10.33
C ALA A 135 4.24 -24.86 11.01
N ASP A 136 4.56 -23.68 10.46
CA ASP A 136 4.00 -22.41 10.91
C ASP A 136 2.61 -22.16 10.31
N ILE A 137 2.34 -22.73 9.13
CA ILE A 137 1.04 -22.72 8.46
C ILE A 137 0.75 -24.11 7.90
N ILE A 138 -0.47 -24.58 8.06
CA ILE A 138 -0.94 -25.87 7.53
C ILE A 138 -1.61 -25.61 6.19
N LYS A 139 -1.29 -26.37 5.15
CA LYS A 139 -1.94 -26.27 3.82
C LYS A 139 -2.48 -27.63 3.39
N MET A 140 -3.79 -27.75 3.37
CA MET A 140 -4.48 -28.96 2.93
C MET A 140 -5.34 -28.65 1.72
N VAL A 141 -5.11 -29.40 0.65
CA VAL A 141 -5.82 -29.27 -0.61
C VAL A 141 -6.46 -30.60 -0.96
N ASN A 142 -7.71 -30.59 -1.39
CA ASN A 142 -8.45 -31.77 -1.83
C ASN A 142 -9.23 -31.49 -3.12
N VAL A 143 -10.02 -32.45 -3.63
CA VAL A 143 -10.86 -32.28 -4.82
C VAL A 143 -12.34 -32.25 -4.41
N ALA A 144 -13.08 -31.24 -4.87
CA ALA A 144 -14.55 -31.22 -4.74
C ALA A 144 -15.20 -31.76 -6.00
N ARG A 145 -15.96 -32.84 -5.91
CA ARG A 145 -16.82 -33.36 -6.98
C ARG A 145 -18.25 -32.83 -6.87
N SER A 146 -18.69 -32.43 -5.68
CA SER A 146 -19.97 -31.78 -5.44
C SER A 146 -19.85 -30.57 -4.51
N PHE A 147 -20.97 -29.87 -4.26
CA PHE A 147 -20.99 -28.74 -3.33
C PHE A 147 -20.76 -29.20 -1.88
N GLU A 148 -21.29 -30.36 -1.51
CA GLU A 148 -21.21 -31.00 -0.19
C GLU A 148 -19.75 -31.25 0.25
N ASP A 149 -18.83 -31.45 -0.69
CA ASP A 149 -17.40 -31.60 -0.39
C ASP A 149 -16.81 -30.32 0.24
N ASN A 150 -17.34 -29.14 -0.12
CA ASN A 150 -16.94 -27.87 0.49
C ASN A 150 -17.51 -27.72 1.91
N LEU A 151 -18.71 -28.26 2.15
CA LEU A 151 -19.29 -28.30 3.50
C LEU A 151 -18.50 -29.25 4.41
N SER A 152 -18.11 -30.40 3.86
CA SER A 152 -17.26 -31.38 4.54
C SER A 152 -15.90 -30.80 4.91
N LEU A 153 -15.29 -30.02 4.00
CA LEU A 153 -14.08 -29.24 4.28
C LEU A 153 -14.31 -28.28 5.46
N ARG A 154 -15.39 -27.49 5.44
CA ARG A 154 -15.63 -26.51 6.51
C ARG A 154 -15.87 -27.18 7.86
N GLN A 155 -16.59 -28.31 7.87
CA GLN A 155 -16.76 -29.13 9.06
C GLN A 155 -15.41 -29.63 9.59
N PHE A 156 -14.55 -30.16 8.72
CA PHE A 156 -13.21 -30.58 9.12
C PHE A 156 -12.41 -29.43 9.73
N VAL A 157 -12.35 -28.25 9.08
CA VAL A 157 -11.64 -27.08 9.60
C VAL A 157 -12.16 -26.69 10.99
N ALA A 158 -13.49 -26.70 11.20
CA ALA A 158 -14.08 -26.39 12.50
C ALA A 158 -13.64 -27.37 13.61
N THR A 159 -13.35 -28.64 13.28
CA THR A 159 -12.82 -29.61 14.28
C THR A 159 -11.39 -29.32 14.71
N VAL A 160 -10.60 -28.61 13.89
CA VAL A 160 -9.19 -28.33 14.14
C VAL A 160 -8.87 -26.85 14.42
N GLU A 161 -9.88 -25.98 14.36
CA GLU A 161 -9.77 -24.51 14.51
C GLU A 161 -9.25 -24.07 15.89
N ARG A 162 -9.28 -24.96 16.90
CA ARG A 162 -8.68 -24.72 18.23
C ARG A 162 -7.15 -24.71 18.21
N ASN A 163 -6.52 -25.26 17.16
CA ASN A 163 -5.08 -25.18 17.01
C ASN A 163 -4.69 -23.74 16.64
N PRO A 164 -3.73 -23.11 17.35
CA PRO A 164 -3.27 -21.76 17.03
C PRO A 164 -2.59 -21.66 15.65
N THR A 165 -2.11 -22.76 15.08
CA THR A 165 -1.48 -22.77 13.75
C THR A 165 -2.51 -22.48 12.65
N PRO A 166 -2.34 -21.41 11.85
CA PRO A 166 -3.25 -21.08 10.76
C PRO A 166 -3.35 -22.18 9.71
N ILE A 167 -4.53 -22.36 9.12
CA ILE A 167 -4.80 -23.38 8.10
C ILE A 167 -5.31 -22.76 6.79
N ILE A 168 -4.69 -23.18 5.70
CA ILE A 168 -5.13 -23.00 4.32
C ILE A 168 -5.84 -24.30 3.93
N ALA A 169 -7.15 -24.28 3.81
CA ALA A 169 -7.95 -25.44 3.43
C ALA A 169 -8.81 -25.12 2.21
N ILE A 170 -8.53 -25.78 1.08
CA ILE A 170 -9.24 -25.51 -0.18
C ILE A 170 -9.51 -26.79 -0.96
N ASN A 171 -10.52 -26.72 -1.82
CA ASN A 171 -10.84 -27.72 -2.82
C ASN A 171 -10.46 -27.24 -4.23
N LEU A 172 -9.88 -28.14 -5.00
CA LEU A 172 -9.72 -28.05 -6.45
C LEU A 172 -11.02 -28.51 -7.14
N GLY A 173 -11.17 -28.14 -8.41
CA GLY A 173 -12.09 -28.85 -9.30
C GLY A 173 -11.47 -30.16 -9.82
N PRO A 174 -12.25 -31.21 -10.13
CA PRO A 174 -11.75 -32.46 -10.71
C PRO A 174 -11.08 -32.26 -12.07
N GLU A 175 -11.49 -31.23 -12.80
CA GLU A 175 -10.96 -30.85 -14.10
C GLU A 175 -10.85 -29.33 -14.19
N ALA A 176 -10.04 -28.81 -15.13
CA ALA A 176 -9.76 -27.39 -15.26
C ALA A 176 -11.01 -26.50 -15.43
N SER A 177 -12.03 -27.02 -16.11
CA SER A 177 -13.32 -26.34 -16.34
C SER A 177 -14.25 -26.38 -15.13
N SER A 178 -13.98 -27.24 -14.14
CA SER A 178 -14.88 -27.42 -13.01
C SER A 178 -14.79 -26.28 -12.00
N LEU A 179 -15.97 -25.87 -11.53
CA LEU A 179 -16.16 -24.77 -10.58
C LEU A 179 -16.55 -25.26 -9.17
N SER A 180 -16.65 -26.58 -8.97
CA SER A 180 -17.15 -27.20 -7.73
C SER A 180 -16.37 -26.79 -6.47
N GLY A 181 -15.05 -26.61 -6.58
CA GLY A 181 -14.19 -26.20 -5.46
C GLY A 181 -14.14 -24.70 -5.18
N LYS A 182 -14.73 -23.84 -6.03
CA LYS A 182 -14.54 -22.38 -5.94
C LYS A 182 -14.92 -21.79 -4.59
N ILE A 183 -16.04 -22.22 -4.01
CA ILE A 183 -16.54 -21.63 -2.75
C ILE A 183 -15.59 -21.87 -1.58
N SER A 184 -14.88 -23.00 -1.53
CA SER A 184 -13.87 -23.26 -0.49
C SER A 184 -12.74 -22.23 -0.51
N ARG A 185 -12.33 -21.76 -1.69
CA ARG A 185 -11.28 -20.74 -1.86
C ARG A 185 -11.76 -19.37 -1.39
N VAL A 186 -13.03 -19.07 -1.63
CA VAL A 186 -13.67 -17.82 -1.20
C VAL A 186 -13.78 -17.76 0.33
N LEU A 187 -14.16 -18.87 0.96
CA LEU A 187 -14.33 -18.97 2.41
C LEU A 187 -13.03 -19.20 3.17
N ASN A 188 -11.93 -19.52 2.49
CA ASN A 188 -10.62 -19.64 3.12
C ASN A 188 -10.06 -18.24 3.43
N HIS A 189 -9.67 -18.01 4.68
CA HIS A 189 -9.24 -16.70 5.16
C HIS A 189 -7.71 -16.52 5.22
N VAL A 190 -6.95 -17.61 5.11
CA VAL A 190 -5.48 -17.61 5.25
C VAL A 190 -4.84 -17.88 3.89
N LEU A 191 -4.14 -16.89 3.33
CA LEU A 191 -3.32 -17.02 2.12
C LEU A 191 -3.99 -17.84 0.98
N SER A 192 -5.27 -17.58 0.69
CA SER A 192 -6.00 -18.24 -0.40
C SER A 192 -5.26 -18.05 -1.74
N PRO A 193 -4.86 -19.13 -2.43
CA PRO A 193 -4.25 -19.02 -3.75
C PRO A 193 -5.26 -18.47 -4.76
N VAL A 194 -4.91 -17.36 -5.40
CA VAL A 194 -5.71 -16.70 -6.44
C VAL A 194 -5.03 -16.74 -7.80
N SER A 195 -5.82 -16.62 -8.87
CA SER A 195 -5.31 -16.41 -10.23
C SER A 195 -5.41 -14.93 -10.65
N HIS A 196 -4.88 -14.62 -11.83
CA HIS A 196 -5.06 -13.32 -12.46
C HIS A 196 -5.27 -13.50 -13.97
N PRO A 197 -6.17 -12.74 -14.64
CA PRO A 197 -6.46 -12.89 -16.08
C PRO A 197 -5.24 -12.73 -17.00
N LEU A 198 -4.26 -11.93 -16.59
CA LEU A 198 -3.00 -11.74 -17.33
C LEU A 198 -1.98 -12.88 -17.18
N LEU A 199 -2.22 -13.87 -16.31
CA LEU A 199 -1.35 -15.03 -16.21
C LEU A 199 -1.59 -15.96 -17.41
N PRO A 200 -0.53 -16.51 -18.03
CA PRO A 200 -0.68 -17.35 -19.21
C PRO A 200 -1.38 -18.69 -18.90
N ARG A 201 -1.37 -19.11 -17.63
CA ARG A 201 -1.96 -20.36 -17.16
C ARG A 201 -2.46 -20.18 -15.73
N VAL A 202 -3.57 -20.85 -15.41
CA VAL A 202 -3.97 -21.08 -14.01
C VAL A 202 -3.09 -22.16 -13.42
N SER A 203 -2.67 -22.00 -12.16
CA SER A 203 -1.77 -22.94 -11.48
C SER A 203 -2.47 -24.21 -11.02
N SER A 204 -3.81 -24.18 -10.88
CA SER A 204 -4.63 -25.34 -10.50
C SER A 204 -6.09 -25.18 -10.98
N PRO A 205 -6.82 -26.28 -11.24
CA PRO A 205 -8.25 -26.26 -11.54
C PRO A 205 -9.11 -25.50 -10.52
N GLY A 206 -10.11 -24.77 -11.01
CA GLY A 206 -11.05 -24.02 -10.17
C GLY A 206 -10.47 -22.81 -9.45
N GLN A 207 -9.30 -22.29 -9.86
CA GLN A 207 -8.78 -21.03 -9.35
C GLN A 207 -9.72 -19.86 -9.64
N ILE A 208 -9.67 -18.89 -8.74
CA ILE A 208 -10.50 -17.68 -8.76
C ILE A 208 -9.59 -16.47 -8.56
N SER A 209 -9.89 -15.36 -9.22
CA SER A 209 -9.17 -14.12 -9.02
C SER A 209 -9.53 -13.45 -7.69
N PHE A 210 -8.71 -12.50 -7.25
CA PHE A 210 -9.02 -11.68 -6.09
C PHE A 210 -10.36 -10.93 -6.27
N TYR A 211 -10.56 -10.30 -7.43
CA TYR A 211 -11.78 -9.56 -7.77
C TYR A 211 -13.04 -10.44 -7.65
N GLU A 212 -13.03 -11.62 -8.28
CA GLU A 212 -14.17 -12.55 -8.21
C GLU A 212 -14.41 -13.00 -6.77
N THR A 213 -13.34 -13.24 -6.00
CA THR A 213 -13.45 -13.61 -4.58
C THR A 213 -14.18 -12.54 -3.77
N GLN A 214 -13.78 -11.27 -3.91
CA GLN A 214 -14.44 -10.16 -3.21
C GLN A 214 -15.91 -10.01 -3.65
N THR A 215 -16.18 -10.20 -4.94
CA THR A 215 -17.54 -10.16 -5.48
C THR A 215 -18.42 -11.26 -4.89
N ILE A 216 -17.94 -12.50 -4.80
CA ILE A 216 -18.72 -13.60 -4.20
C ILE A 216 -18.91 -13.36 -2.70
N LEU A 217 -17.88 -12.91 -1.97
CA LEU A 217 -18.03 -12.56 -0.55
C LEU A 217 -19.12 -11.49 -0.37
N HIS A 218 -19.19 -10.50 -1.26
CA HIS A 218 -20.23 -9.48 -1.21
C HIS A 218 -21.62 -10.06 -1.48
N LEU A 219 -21.78 -10.81 -2.59
CA LEU A 219 -23.06 -11.39 -3.00
C LEU A 219 -23.60 -12.41 -1.99
N THR A 220 -22.72 -13.02 -1.19
CA THR A 220 -23.09 -13.97 -0.11
C THR A 220 -23.28 -13.30 1.25
N GLY A 221 -23.13 -11.97 1.34
CA GLY A 221 -23.30 -11.21 2.58
C GLY A 221 -22.13 -11.30 3.57
N LEU A 222 -21.03 -11.95 3.19
CA LEU A 222 -19.82 -12.10 4.01
C LEU A 222 -18.89 -10.88 3.91
N LEU A 223 -19.06 -10.04 2.89
CA LEU A 223 -18.41 -8.73 2.75
C LEU A 223 -19.49 -7.64 2.60
N PRO A 224 -20.00 -7.09 3.72
CA PRO A 224 -20.99 -6.02 3.65
C PRO A 224 -20.39 -4.76 3.02
N MET A 225 -21.21 -4.03 2.26
CA MET A 225 -20.87 -2.70 1.76
C MET A 225 -20.55 -1.76 2.92
N LYS A 226 -19.59 -0.87 2.69
CA LYS A 226 -19.22 0.20 3.61
C LYS A 226 -19.15 1.50 2.84
N ARG A 227 -19.55 2.59 3.50
CA ARG A 227 -19.55 3.94 2.95
C ARG A 227 -18.38 4.71 3.52
N TYR A 228 -17.62 5.31 2.62
CA TYR A 228 -16.48 6.17 2.92
C TYR A 228 -16.80 7.59 2.51
N TYR A 229 -16.19 8.54 3.20
CA TYR A 229 -16.51 9.96 3.02
C TYR A 229 -15.27 10.83 2.93
N LEU A 230 -15.37 11.95 2.22
CA LEU A 230 -14.50 13.10 2.43
C LEU A 230 -15.25 14.15 3.28
N PHE A 231 -14.67 14.48 4.43
CA PHE A 231 -15.13 15.55 5.31
C PHE A 231 -14.31 16.82 5.10
N GLY A 232 -14.97 17.96 4.91
CA GLY A 232 -14.32 19.24 4.69
C GLY A 232 -15.27 20.26 4.06
N CYS A 233 -14.80 21.48 3.87
CA CYS A 233 -15.51 22.54 3.16
C CYS A 233 -14.54 23.63 2.66
N PRO A 234 -14.55 24.02 1.37
CA PRO A 234 -15.29 23.41 0.25
C PRO A 234 -14.60 22.15 -0.29
N ILE A 235 -15.36 21.18 -0.78
CA ILE A 235 -14.84 19.90 -1.32
C ILE A 235 -15.50 19.44 -2.62
N ALA A 236 -16.39 20.24 -3.20
CA ALA A 236 -17.14 19.91 -4.42
C ALA A 236 -16.26 19.45 -5.60
N HIS A 237 -15.03 19.96 -5.71
CA HIS A 237 -14.10 19.64 -6.80
C HIS A 237 -13.03 18.60 -6.41
N SER A 238 -13.15 17.94 -5.24
CA SER A 238 -12.18 16.94 -4.84
C SER A 238 -12.19 15.73 -5.78
N MET A 239 -11.00 15.24 -6.12
CA MET A 239 -10.84 14.02 -6.90
C MET A 239 -10.85 12.74 -6.04
N SER A 240 -10.97 12.86 -4.71
CA SER A 240 -10.97 11.72 -3.78
C SER A 240 -12.08 10.69 -4.07
N PRO A 241 -13.33 11.07 -4.40
CA PRO A 241 -14.35 10.11 -4.80
C PRO A 241 -13.97 9.31 -6.04
N THR A 242 -13.42 9.97 -7.08
CA THR A 242 -12.95 9.27 -8.28
C THR A 242 -11.84 8.29 -7.94
N LEU A 243 -10.88 8.72 -7.10
CA LEU A 243 -9.75 7.89 -6.67
C LEU A 243 -10.22 6.62 -5.96
N HIS A 244 -11.00 6.77 -4.89
CA HIS A 244 -11.39 5.66 -4.04
C HIS A 244 -12.44 4.74 -4.68
N ASN A 245 -13.45 5.29 -5.38
CA ASN A 245 -14.42 4.46 -6.09
C ASN A 245 -13.77 3.66 -7.23
N THR A 246 -12.77 4.23 -7.93
CA THR A 246 -12.00 3.47 -8.92
C THR A 246 -11.20 2.35 -8.25
N ALA A 247 -10.55 2.63 -7.11
CA ALA A 247 -9.80 1.62 -6.37
C ALA A 247 -10.70 0.47 -5.89
N PHE A 248 -11.85 0.79 -5.28
CA PHE A 248 -12.82 -0.22 -4.82
C PHE A 248 -13.36 -1.05 -5.98
N GLY A 249 -13.78 -0.39 -7.06
CA GLY A 249 -14.28 -1.05 -8.26
C GLY A 249 -13.23 -1.98 -8.89
N THR A 250 -11.99 -1.54 -9.06
CA THR A 250 -10.92 -2.38 -9.63
C THR A 250 -10.57 -3.58 -8.74
N LEU A 251 -10.71 -3.47 -7.42
CA LEU A 251 -10.46 -4.55 -6.47
C LEU A 251 -11.67 -5.49 -6.24
N GLY A 252 -12.83 -5.19 -6.84
CA GLY A 252 -14.08 -5.94 -6.61
C GLY A 252 -14.67 -5.71 -5.21
N LEU A 253 -14.25 -4.64 -4.52
CA LEU A 253 -14.77 -4.28 -3.21
C LEU A 253 -16.10 -3.51 -3.38
N PRO A 254 -17.13 -3.83 -2.59
CA PRO A 254 -18.47 -3.28 -2.76
C PRO A 254 -18.63 -1.88 -2.15
N HIS A 255 -17.54 -1.22 -1.77
CA HIS A 255 -17.59 0.02 -1.00
C HIS A 255 -17.87 1.23 -1.89
N THR A 256 -18.45 2.27 -1.29
CA THR A 256 -18.67 3.57 -1.95
C THR A 256 -17.90 4.67 -1.25
N TYR A 257 -17.54 5.71 -1.99
CA TYR A 257 -16.89 6.90 -1.49
C TYR A 257 -17.64 8.16 -1.94
N GLU A 258 -18.03 9.01 -0.99
CA GLU A 258 -18.87 10.19 -1.24
C GLU A 258 -18.28 11.46 -0.62
N LEU A 259 -18.75 12.62 -1.10
CA LEU A 259 -18.44 13.90 -0.47
C LEU A 259 -19.47 14.19 0.63
N LYS A 260 -19.00 14.64 1.78
CA LYS A 260 -19.87 15.12 2.87
C LYS A 260 -19.38 16.48 3.34
N GLU A 261 -19.84 17.50 2.63
CA GLU A 261 -19.58 18.90 2.97
C GLU A 261 -20.48 19.31 4.14
N THR A 262 -19.89 19.94 5.14
CA THR A 262 -20.56 20.39 6.38
C THR A 262 -19.92 21.69 6.84
N LEU A 263 -20.66 22.49 7.62
CA LEU A 263 -20.15 23.73 8.21
C LEU A 263 -19.61 23.53 9.64
N THR A 264 -19.96 22.43 10.27
CA THR A 264 -19.57 22.10 11.65
C THR A 264 -19.05 20.67 11.73
N VAL A 265 -18.09 20.44 12.63
CA VAL A 265 -17.48 19.11 12.80
C VAL A 265 -18.43 18.15 13.53
N GLU A 266 -19.36 18.68 14.31
CA GLU A 266 -20.34 17.94 15.11
C GLU A 266 -21.32 17.16 14.24
N GLU A 267 -21.71 17.70 13.08
CA GLU A 267 -22.57 17.02 12.09
C GLU A 267 -21.94 15.74 11.53
N LEU A 268 -20.61 15.63 11.59
CA LEU A 268 -19.88 14.46 11.11
C LEU A 268 -20.03 13.28 12.08
N ALA A 269 -20.34 13.54 13.35
CA ALA A 269 -20.50 12.50 14.37
C ALA A 269 -21.62 11.52 14.00
N ASP A 270 -22.73 12.02 13.46
CA ASP A 270 -23.88 11.18 13.08
C ASP A 270 -23.57 10.29 11.89
N VAL A 271 -22.79 10.79 10.93
CA VAL A 271 -22.30 9.99 9.80
C VAL A 271 -21.38 8.88 10.28
N MET A 272 -20.47 9.19 11.20
CA MET A 272 -19.52 8.22 11.74
C MET A 272 -20.23 7.08 12.50
N ARG A 273 -21.33 7.37 13.19
CA ARG A 273 -22.12 6.41 13.98
C ARG A 273 -22.89 5.39 13.14
N SER A 274 -23.01 5.57 11.82
CA SER A 274 -23.76 4.64 10.99
C SER A 274 -23.09 3.26 10.94
N ALA A 275 -23.90 2.19 10.92
CA ALA A 275 -23.38 0.82 10.92
C ALA A 275 -22.58 0.47 9.64
N ASP A 276 -22.82 1.21 8.56
CA ASP A 276 -22.14 1.09 7.28
C ASP A 276 -20.93 2.04 7.14
N PHE A 277 -20.60 2.86 8.14
CA PHE A 277 -19.41 3.72 8.09
C PHE A 277 -18.13 2.88 7.98
N GLY A 278 -17.40 3.06 6.89
CA GLY A 278 -16.12 2.39 6.60
C GLY A 278 -14.91 3.20 7.01
N GLY A 279 -15.03 4.52 7.05
CA GLY A 279 -13.93 5.46 7.28
C GLY A 279 -14.14 6.77 6.55
N ALA A 280 -13.25 7.73 6.76
CA ALA A 280 -13.33 9.01 6.06
C ALA A 280 -11.95 9.66 5.90
N SER A 281 -11.73 10.32 4.77
CA SER A 281 -10.69 11.34 4.68
C SER A 281 -11.19 12.64 5.30
N VAL A 282 -10.28 13.42 5.87
CA VAL A 282 -10.57 14.74 6.43
C VAL A 282 -9.67 15.77 5.77
N THR A 283 -10.26 16.84 5.27
CA THR A 283 -9.53 17.97 4.69
C THR A 283 -9.83 19.28 5.43
N ILE A 284 -9.38 20.40 4.88
CA ILE A 284 -9.61 21.75 5.41
C ILE A 284 -11.14 21.95 5.61
N PRO A 285 -11.55 22.59 6.72
CA PRO A 285 -10.74 23.07 7.85
C PRO A 285 -10.56 22.04 8.99
N TYR A 286 -11.18 20.86 8.90
CA TYR A 286 -11.45 19.98 10.06
C TYR A 286 -10.31 19.07 10.51
N LYS A 287 -9.14 19.08 9.85
CA LYS A 287 -8.03 18.16 10.21
C LYS A 287 -7.59 18.24 11.67
N ARG A 288 -7.83 19.36 12.37
CA ARG A 288 -7.55 19.51 13.80
C ARG A 288 -8.79 19.28 14.65
N ASP A 289 -9.91 19.86 14.22
CA ASP A 289 -11.15 19.90 14.98
C ASP A 289 -11.81 18.53 15.11
N ILE A 290 -11.44 17.57 14.24
CA ILE A 290 -11.91 16.19 14.32
C ILE A 290 -11.21 15.37 15.41
N ILE A 291 -10.02 15.77 15.87
CA ILE A 291 -9.19 15.01 16.82
C ILE A 291 -9.92 14.68 18.13
N PRO A 292 -10.63 15.63 18.78
CA PRO A 292 -11.36 15.36 20.02
C PRO A 292 -12.45 14.28 19.91
N MET A 293 -12.90 13.96 18.69
CA MET A 293 -13.94 12.96 18.44
C MET A 293 -13.38 11.53 18.33
N LEU A 294 -12.04 11.36 18.33
CA LEU A 294 -11.37 10.09 18.07
C LEU A 294 -10.84 9.46 19.36
N GLN A 295 -11.10 8.17 19.54
CA GLN A 295 -10.66 7.42 20.72
C GLN A 295 -9.17 7.09 20.65
N HIS A 296 -8.66 6.85 19.43
CA HIS A 296 -7.25 6.58 19.21
C HIS A 296 -6.71 7.50 18.13
N VAL A 297 -5.52 8.03 18.35
CA VAL A 297 -4.80 8.82 17.33
C VAL A 297 -3.40 8.26 17.22
N SER A 298 -2.95 7.99 16.00
CA SER A 298 -1.63 7.42 15.72
C SER A 298 -0.53 8.29 16.31
N ARG A 299 0.62 7.70 16.63
CA ARG A 299 1.79 8.45 17.14
C ARG A 299 2.16 9.60 16.19
N HIS A 300 2.13 9.32 14.88
CA HIS A 300 2.44 10.30 13.84
C HIS A 300 1.43 11.45 13.83
N ALA A 301 0.13 11.14 13.81
CA ALA A 301 -0.92 12.16 13.80
C ALA A 301 -0.96 13.00 15.07
N LYS A 302 -0.62 12.43 16.24
CA LYS A 302 -0.46 13.18 17.51
C LYS A 302 0.67 14.20 17.42
N ILE A 303 1.84 13.80 16.93
CA ILE A 303 3.00 14.70 16.78
C ILE A 303 2.70 15.78 15.75
N ILE A 304 2.14 15.41 14.60
CA ILE A 304 1.72 16.35 13.57
C ILE A 304 0.64 17.29 14.10
N GLY A 305 -0.22 16.83 15.01
CA GLY A 305 -1.36 17.60 15.53
C GLY A 305 -2.45 17.81 14.49
N ALA A 306 -2.60 16.88 13.53
CA ALA A 306 -3.61 16.89 12.49
C ALA A 306 -3.93 15.47 12.01
N VAL A 307 -5.20 15.17 11.76
CA VAL A 307 -5.71 13.90 11.23
C VAL A 307 -6.32 14.16 9.85
N ASN A 308 -5.97 13.34 8.87
CA ASN A 308 -6.58 13.37 7.53
C ASN A 308 -7.28 12.05 7.18
N THR A 309 -7.20 11.04 8.05
CA THR A 309 -7.71 9.68 7.81
C THR A 309 -8.36 9.14 9.06
N ILE A 310 -9.62 8.74 8.97
CA ILE A 310 -10.40 8.13 10.04
C ILE A 310 -10.73 6.70 9.65
N SER A 311 -10.60 5.78 10.60
CA SER A 311 -10.98 4.38 10.46
C SER A 311 -11.70 3.87 11.70
N PRO A 312 -12.80 3.11 11.58
CA PRO A 312 -13.40 2.40 12.70
C PRO A 312 -12.40 1.47 13.40
N ILE A 313 -12.51 1.33 14.72
CA ILE A 313 -11.69 0.38 15.48
C ILE A 313 -12.30 -1.03 15.38
N PRO A 314 -11.53 -2.06 14.95
CA PRO A 314 -12.03 -3.44 14.90
C PRO A 314 -12.53 -3.92 16.26
N GLY A 315 -13.68 -4.61 16.29
CA GLY A 315 -14.29 -5.11 17.53
C GLY A 315 -15.14 -4.09 18.29
N GLY A 316 -15.26 -2.86 17.78
CA GLY A 316 -15.99 -1.77 18.43
C GLY A 316 -15.08 -0.91 19.32
N GLY A 317 -15.62 0.22 19.81
CA GLY A 317 -14.86 1.16 20.65
C GLY A 317 -14.53 2.50 20.00
N GLY A 318 -15.20 2.84 18.89
CA GLY A 318 -15.12 4.15 18.26
C GLY A 318 -14.18 4.19 17.06
N TYR A 319 -13.42 5.27 16.95
CA TYR A 319 -12.67 5.62 15.74
C TYR A 319 -11.21 5.91 16.04
N SER A 320 -10.37 5.55 15.08
CA SER A 320 -8.94 5.85 15.05
C SER A 320 -8.63 6.92 14.01
N GLY A 321 -7.70 7.82 14.33
CA GLY A 321 -7.20 8.87 13.46
C GLY A 321 -5.74 8.66 13.07
N ASP A 322 -5.44 8.86 11.80
CA ASP A 322 -4.09 8.87 11.26
C ASP A 322 -3.87 10.05 10.29
N ASN A 323 -2.61 10.26 9.90
CA ASN A 323 -2.21 11.27 8.94
C ASN A 323 -1.40 10.60 7.82
N THR A 324 -1.95 10.57 6.61
CA THR A 324 -1.27 10.05 5.40
C THR A 324 -0.59 11.14 4.58
N ASP A 325 -0.84 12.42 4.85
CA ASP A 325 -0.20 13.54 4.13
C ASP A 325 1.32 13.48 4.28
N TRP A 326 1.84 13.29 5.51
CA TRP A 326 3.30 13.28 5.73
C TRP A 326 3.98 12.12 5.01
N ARG A 327 3.29 10.97 4.89
CA ARG A 327 3.80 9.79 4.15
C ARG A 327 3.85 10.08 2.67
N ALA A 328 2.81 10.73 2.13
CA ALA A 328 2.76 11.16 0.74
C ALA A 328 3.87 12.17 0.42
N ILE A 329 4.02 13.21 1.25
CA ILE A 329 5.10 14.21 1.11
C ILE A 329 6.48 13.53 1.15
N LYS A 330 6.71 12.64 2.13
CA LYS A 330 7.96 11.88 2.24
C LYS A 330 8.24 11.04 0.99
N THR A 331 7.24 10.32 0.48
CA THR A 331 7.36 9.53 -0.74
C THR A 331 7.72 10.40 -1.94
N CYS A 332 7.04 11.55 -2.10
CA CYS A 332 7.34 12.52 -3.16
C CYS A 332 8.76 13.08 -3.04
N LEU A 333 9.21 13.46 -1.85
CA LEU A 333 10.58 13.95 -1.63
C LEU A 333 11.62 12.88 -2.01
N LEU A 334 11.51 11.67 -1.45
CA LEU A 334 12.48 10.60 -1.63
C LEU A 334 12.58 10.12 -3.08
N ARG A 335 11.48 10.16 -3.85
CA ARG A 335 11.44 9.72 -5.25
C ARG A 335 12.40 10.50 -6.16
N TYR A 336 12.67 11.77 -5.83
CA TYR A 336 13.46 12.67 -6.66
C TYR A 336 14.80 13.07 -6.04
N LEU A 337 15.19 12.42 -4.94
CA LEU A 337 16.56 12.56 -4.43
C LEU A 337 17.55 11.84 -5.33
N THR A 338 18.71 12.45 -5.47
CA THR A 338 19.87 11.99 -6.22
C THR A 338 21.09 12.06 -5.31
N PRO A 339 22.23 11.45 -5.67
CA PRO A 339 23.46 11.62 -4.89
C PRO A 339 23.89 13.10 -4.72
N ALA A 340 23.55 13.98 -5.66
CA ALA A 340 23.92 15.40 -5.63
C ALA A 340 23.14 16.24 -4.60
N ASN A 341 21.91 15.80 -4.26
CA ASN A 341 21.04 16.48 -3.29
C ASN A 341 20.60 15.55 -2.15
N ALA A 342 21.40 14.51 -1.89
CA ALA A 342 21.22 13.60 -0.77
C ALA A 342 21.20 14.38 0.56
N VAL A 343 20.40 13.89 1.50
CA VAL A 343 20.18 14.58 2.78
C VAL A 343 21.44 14.45 3.64
N THR A 344 21.94 15.60 4.09
CA THR A 344 23.07 15.74 5.00
C THR A 344 22.71 16.72 6.13
N SER A 345 23.58 16.86 7.12
CA SER A 345 23.42 17.86 8.19
C SER A 345 23.43 19.30 7.69
N ALA A 346 23.98 19.56 6.49
CA ALA A 346 23.98 20.88 5.86
C ALA A 346 22.75 21.12 4.97
N THR A 347 21.91 20.11 4.73
CA THR A 347 20.72 20.25 3.89
C THR A 347 19.74 21.23 4.52
N THR A 348 19.23 22.14 3.69
CA THR A 348 18.23 23.14 4.04
C THR A 348 16.93 22.90 3.27
N ALA A 349 15.80 23.11 3.94
CA ALA A 349 14.49 23.07 3.33
C ALA A 349 13.71 24.38 3.56
N LEU A 350 12.83 24.72 2.62
CA LEU A 350 11.93 25.87 2.72
C LEU A 350 10.47 25.40 2.66
N VAL A 351 9.68 25.77 3.67
CA VAL A 351 8.24 25.50 3.75
C VAL A 351 7.48 26.80 3.58
N LEU A 352 6.57 26.85 2.62
CA LEU A 352 5.72 28.00 2.36
C LEU A 352 4.32 27.73 2.92
N GLY A 353 3.87 28.56 3.85
CA GLY A 353 2.63 28.40 4.61
C GLY A 353 2.84 27.87 6.03
N ALA A 354 1.83 28.05 6.88
CA ALA A 354 1.81 27.57 8.27
C ALA A 354 0.47 26.92 8.66
N GLY A 355 -0.12 26.15 7.74
CA GLY A 355 -1.40 25.46 7.91
C GLY A 355 -1.27 24.01 8.39
N GLY A 356 -2.38 23.25 8.37
CA GLY A 356 -2.38 21.83 8.76
C GLY A 356 -1.44 20.98 7.90
N THR A 357 -1.39 21.24 6.59
CA THR A 357 -0.49 20.52 5.68
C THR A 357 0.98 20.89 5.92
N SER A 358 1.29 22.14 6.32
CA SER A 358 2.65 22.55 6.71
C SER A 358 3.18 21.74 7.91
N ARG A 359 2.31 21.33 8.85
CA ARG A 359 2.68 20.46 9.97
C ARG A 359 3.12 19.08 9.47
N ALA A 360 2.36 18.50 8.53
CA ALA A 360 2.72 17.24 7.89
C ALA A 360 4.02 17.37 7.07
N THR A 361 4.25 18.51 6.41
CA THR A 361 5.49 18.82 5.70
C THR A 361 6.70 18.84 6.63
N LEU A 362 6.63 19.57 7.75
CA LEU A 362 7.73 19.63 8.73
C LEU A 362 8.05 18.24 9.28
N TYR A 363 7.02 17.47 9.60
CA TYR A 363 7.18 16.09 10.05
C TYR A 363 7.83 15.20 8.99
N ALA A 364 7.42 15.32 7.73
CA ALA A 364 8.00 14.58 6.61
C ALA A 364 9.48 14.94 6.39
N LEU A 365 9.83 16.22 6.42
CA LEU A 365 11.21 16.71 6.29
C LEU A 365 12.11 16.19 7.42
N HIS A 366 11.64 16.25 8.68
CA HIS A 366 12.33 15.66 9.82
C HIS A 366 12.55 14.15 9.63
N HIS A 367 11.53 13.41 9.17
CA HIS A 367 11.64 11.98 8.88
C HIS A 367 12.51 11.61 7.69
N VAL A 368 12.79 12.57 6.80
CA VAL A 368 13.77 12.44 5.71
C VAL A 368 15.19 12.75 6.21
N GLY A 369 15.33 13.40 7.38
CA GLY A 369 16.60 13.73 8.02
C GLY A 369 17.02 15.19 7.88
N VAL A 370 16.13 16.07 7.40
CA VAL A 370 16.42 17.51 7.27
C VAL A 370 16.27 18.19 8.62
N ILE A 371 17.34 18.84 9.08
CA ILE A 371 17.38 19.54 10.37
C ILE A 371 17.32 21.06 10.25
N ASN A 372 17.74 21.64 9.12
CA ASN A 372 17.67 23.08 8.89
C ASN A 372 16.43 23.41 8.05
N ILE A 373 15.38 23.94 8.69
CA ILE A 373 14.12 24.21 8.00
C ILE A 373 13.76 25.69 8.13
N TYR A 374 13.43 26.31 7.01
CA TYR A 374 12.96 27.68 6.94
C TYR A 374 11.46 27.69 6.67
N ILE A 375 10.72 28.55 7.34
CA ILE A 375 9.27 28.69 7.15
C ILE A 375 8.98 30.13 6.74
N TYR A 376 8.24 30.29 5.65
CA TYR A 376 7.65 31.57 5.27
C TYR A 376 6.13 31.48 5.34
N ASN A 377 5.48 32.48 5.95
CA ASN A 377 4.03 32.57 5.97
C ASN A 377 3.59 34.04 6.10
N ARG A 378 2.54 34.43 5.36
CA ARG A 378 1.99 35.80 5.38
C ARG A 378 1.75 36.36 6.79
N THR A 379 1.31 35.51 7.71
CA THR A 379 1.20 35.88 9.14
C THR A 379 2.36 35.25 9.90
N ARG A 380 3.42 36.03 10.17
CA ARG A 380 4.65 35.59 10.86
C ARG A 380 4.36 34.81 12.15
N ARG A 381 3.49 35.34 13.01
CA ARG A 381 3.10 34.72 14.29
C ARG A 381 2.65 33.25 14.16
N LYS A 382 1.98 32.88 13.06
CA LYS A 382 1.55 31.49 12.81
C LYS A 382 2.75 30.58 12.51
N ALA A 383 3.71 31.05 11.71
CA ALA A 383 4.93 30.30 11.43
C ALA A 383 5.81 30.14 12.67
N GLU A 384 5.92 31.18 13.50
CA GLU A 384 6.69 31.11 14.76
C GLU A 384 6.07 30.15 15.77
N ALA A 385 4.75 30.13 15.89
CA ALA A 385 4.06 29.16 16.73
C ALA A 385 4.34 27.73 16.25
N LEU A 386 4.27 27.50 14.94
CA LEU A 386 4.56 26.21 14.33
C LEU A 386 6.02 25.78 14.53
N ALA A 387 6.98 26.68 14.33
CA ALA A 387 8.41 26.42 14.55
C ALA A 387 8.68 25.98 15.99
N ARG A 388 8.20 26.76 16.98
CA ARG A 388 8.37 26.44 18.41
C ARG A 388 7.75 25.10 18.81
N GLU A 389 6.64 24.71 18.19
CA GLU A 389 6.02 23.41 18.47
C GLU A 389 6.91 22.24 17.98
N PHE A 390 7.51 22.38 16.80
CA PHE A 390 8.36 21.33 16.22
C PHE A 390 9.77 21.28 16.82
N GLU A 391 10.37 22.41 17.19
CA GLU A 391 11.68 22.44 17.89
C GLU A 391 11.63 21.72 19.25
N ARG A 392 10.46 21.67 19.89
CA ARG A 392 10.26 20.89 21.12
C ARG A 392 10.27 19.38 20.91
N LEU A 393 10.07 18.91 19.67
CA LEU A 393 10.06 17.47 19.35
C LEU A 393 11.49 16.91 19.28
N ASP A 394 12.43 17.70 18.78
CA ASP A 394 13.80 17.30 18.58
C ASP A 394 14.72 18.54 18.66
N PRO A 395 15.62 18.63 19.66
CA PRO A 395 16.54 19.76 19.82
C PRO A 395 17.50 19.96 18.64
N LEU A 396 17.67 18.97 17.76
CA LEU A 396 18.49 19.09 16.56
C LEU A 396 17.80 19.88 15.44
N LEU A 397 16.48 20.05 15.49
CA LEU A 397 15.74 20.85 14.53
C LEU A 397 16.05 22.34 14.73
N ASN A 398 16.60 22.96 13.68
CA ASN A 398 16.84 24.39 13.58
C ASN A 398 15.79 24.99 12.64
N ILE A 399 14.70 25.52 13.21
CA ILE A 399 13.56 26.03 12.43
C ILE A 399 13.53 27.56 12.48
N ARG A 400 13.74 28.21 11.34
CA ARG A 400 13.82 29.67 11.25
C ARG A 400 12.66 30.24 10.45
N VAL A 401 12.05 31.30 10.96
CA VAL A 401 10.96 32.00 10.24
C VAL A 401 11.55 33.12 9.40
N LEU A 402 11.15 33.18 8.14
CA LEU A 402 11.53 34.23 7.19
C LEU A 402 10.48 35.34 7.16
N ASP A 403 10.95 36.57 7.07
CA ASP A 403 10.10 37.76 6.99
C ASP A 403 9.56 38.01 5.59
N HIS A 404 10.45 37.94 4.61
CA HIS A 404 10.15 38.23 3.21
C HIS A 404 10.94 37.28 2.32
N LEU A 405 10.37 36.94 1.16
CA LEU A 405 11.08 36.20 0.12
C LEU A 405 11.67 37.10 -0.95
N ALA A 406 11.22 38.35 -1.09
CA ALA A 406 11.64 39.30 -2.14
C ALA A 406 13.10 39.80 -2.04
N VAL A 407 13.94 39.17 -1.20
CA VAL A 407 15.36 39.47 -1.01
C VAL A 407 16.17 38.18 -1.10
N THR A 408 17.50 38.29 -1.20
CA THR A 408 18.38 37.13 -1.06
C THR A 408 18.12 36.46 0.30
N LEU A 409 17.75 35.18 0.28
CA LEU A 409 17.43 34.47 1.52
C LEU A 409 18.70 34.32 2.36
N PRO A 410 18.64 34.55 3.68
CA PRO A 410 19.78 34.33 4.59
C PRO A 410 19.96 32.82 4.88
N ILE A 411 19.94 32.01 3.83
CA ILE A 411 19.96 30.54 3.86
C ILE A 411 21.20 30.06 3.13
N HIS A 412 22.15 29.52 3.88
CA HIS A 412 23.37 28.94 3.34
C HIS A 412 23.60 27.53 3.89
N PRO A 413 23.71 26.50 3.02
CA PRO A 413 23.47 26.54 1.56
C PRO A 413 21.99 26.79 1.21
N PRO A 414 21.65 27.29 0.00
CA PRO A 414 20.26 27.46 -0.43
C PRO A 414 19.46 26.15 -0.39
N PRO A 415 18.12 26.20 -0.22
CA PRO A 415 17.31 25.01 -0.06
C PRO A 415 17.36 24.08 -1.28
N THR A 416 17.53 22.79 -1.00
CA THR A 416 17.39 21.71 -1.99
C THR A 416 16.02 21.05 -1.92
N MET A 417 15.18 21.43 -0.95
CA MET A 417 13.79 21.00 -0.83
C MET A 417 12.90 22.19 -0.55
N ILE A 418 11.94 22.48 -1.42
CA ILE A 418 10.97 23.55 -1.22
C ILE A 418 9.57 22.95 -1.32
N VAL A 419 8.75 23.17 -0.30
CA VAL A 419 7.38 22.67 -0.27
C VAL A 419 6.41 23.82 -0.05
N SER A 420 5.54 24.06 -1.03
CA SER A 420 4.42 24.99 -0.90
C SER A 420 3.20 24.28 -0.31
N ALA A 421 2.85 24.68 0.90
CA ALA A 421 1.64 24.27 1.61
C ALA A 421 0.61 25.42 1.67
N ILE A 422 0.71 26.39 0.76
CA ILE A 422 -0.25 27.48 0.62
C ILE A 422 -1.49 26.90 -0.07
N PRO A 423 -2.70 27.03 0.51
CA PRO A 423 -3.92 26.55 -0.12
C PRO A 423 -4.16 27.24 -1.47
N ALA A 424 -4.70 26.49 -2.45
CA ALA A 424 -5.22 27.11 -3.65
C ALA A 424 -6.42 28.01 -3.34
N THR A 425 -6.59 29.06 -4.15
CA THR A 425 -7.77 29.93 -4.09
C THR A 425 -8.50 29.90 -5.43
N SER A 426 -9.84 29.85 -5.39
CA SER A 426 -10.69 29.99 -6.59
C SER A 426 -10.79 31.43 -7.10
N GLU A 427 -10.35 32.40 -6.29
CA GLU A 427 -10.34 33.81 -6.65
C GLU A 427 -9.16 34.14 -7.57
N VAL A 428 -9.48 34.74 -8.72
CA VAL A 428 -8.50 35.38 -9.62
C VAL A 428 -7.84 36.51 -8.82
N GLY A 429 -6.50 36.65 -8.92
CA GLY A 429 -5.83 37.81 -8.32
C GLY A 429 -6.45 39.13 -8.80
N ALA A 430 -6.34 40.19 -8.01
CA ALA A 430 -6.83 41.52 -8.41
C ALA A 430 -6.21 42.03 -9.73
N ASP A 431 -5.10 41.41 -10.15
CA ASP A 431 -4.32 41.60 -11.37
C ASP A 431 -4.69 40.66 -12.53
N GLY A 432 -5.67 39.76 -12.35
CA GLY A 432 -5.98 38.72 -13.33
C GLY A 432 -5.10 37.47 -13.26
N SER A 433 -4.12 37.40 -12.35
CA SER A 433 -3.14 36.30 -12.33
C SER A 433 -3.68 35.01 -11.70
N GLN A 434 -3.34 33.88 -12.32
CA GLN A 434 -3.58 32.53 -11.82
C GLN A 434 -2.45 32.01 -10.91
N VAL A 435 -1.46 32.84 -10.62
CA VAL A 435 -0.31 32.51 -9.77
C VAL A 435 -0.42 33.28 -8.45
N ILE A 436 -0.06 32.63 -7.34
CA ILE A 436 0.14 33.32 -6.06
C ILE A 436 1.60 33.78 -6.04
N ASP A 437 1.84 35.06 -6.34
CA ASP A 437 3.15 35.63 -6.15
C ASP A 437 3.43 35.85 -4.66
N ILE A 438 4.47 35.17 -4.19
CA ILE A 438 4.96 35.23 -2.81
C ILE A 438 6.36 35.86 -2.73
N GLY A 439 6.91 36.35 -3.84
CA GLY A 439 8.26 36.87 -3.96
C GLY A 439 9.34 35.78 -4.01
N LEU A 440 9.01 34.57 -4.48
CA LEU A 440 9.99 33.51 -4.69
C LEU A 440 10.73 33.73 -6.03
N HIS A 441 12.04 33.58 -6.03
CA HIS A 441 12.91 33.83 -7.19
C HIS A 441 13.83 32.63 -7.45
N ALA A 442 14.35 32.51 -8.68
CA ALA A 442 15.22 31.41 -9.08
C ALA A 442 16.48 31.30 -8.20
N ASP A 443 17.03 32.40 -7.71
CA ASP A 443 18.22 32.40 -6.84
C ASP A 443 17.99 31.80 -5.45
N HIS A 444 16.72 31.57 -5.07
CA HIS A 444 16.38 30.85 -3.86
C HIS A 444 16.53 29.34 -4.01
N LEU A 445 16.53 28.82 -5.24
CA LEU A 445 16.68 27.40 -5.53
C LEU A 445 18.17 27.06 -5.62
N SER A 446 18.60 26.05 -4.85
CA SER A 446 19.98 25.56 -4.87
C SER A 446 20.51 25.24 -6.27
N PRO A 447 21.75 25.66 -6.58
CA PRO A 447 22.43 25.28 -7.82
C PRO A 447 22.83 23.78 -7.85
N ALA A 448 22.76 23.07 -6.72
CA ALA A 448 23.01 21.63 -6.65
C ALA A 448 21.82 20.78 -7.14
N GLY A 449 20.70 21.41 -7.50
CA GLY A 449 19.43 20.73 -7.78
C GLY A 449 18.59 20.54 -6.51
N GLY A 450 17.41 19.97 -6.68
CA GLY A 450 16.45 19.88 -5.58
C GLY A 450 15.07 19.36 -5.98
N VAL A 451 14.17 19.39 -5.01
CA VAL A 451 12.77 18.97 -5.17
C VAL A 451 11.85 20.12 -4.77
N ALA A 452 10.97 20.50 -5.68
CA ALA A 452 9.94 21.50 -5.50
C ALA A 452 8.58 20.80 -5.47
N ILE A 453 7.84 20.91 -4.37
CA ILE A 453 6.52 20.28 -4.21
C ILE A 453 5.48 21.37 -4.00
N GLU A 454 4.47 21.42 -4.86
CA GLU A 454 3.26 22.20 -4.63
C GLU A 454 2.19 21.26 -4.08
N LEU A 455 1.66 21.51 -2.88
CA LEU A 455 0.66 20.62 -2.26
C LEU A 455 -0.77 20.92 -2.73
N ALA A 456 -1.02 22.14 -3.21
CA ALA A 456 -2.27 22.50 -3.84
C ALA A 456 -2.36 21.90 -5.26
N TYR A 457 -3.53 21.38 -5.63
CA TYR A 457 -3.78 20.81 -6.97
C TYR A 457 -4.95 21.48 -7.72
N GLU A 458 -5.45 22.60 -7.21
CA GLU A 458 -6.51 23.39 -7.86
C GLU A 458 -5.94 24.63 -8.57
N ARG A 459 -6.81 25.47 -9.16
CA ARG A 459 -6.48 26.49 -10.18
C ARG A 459 -5.38 27.51 -9.84
N ARG A 460 -5.16 27.86 -8.58
CA ARG A 460 -4.17 28.89 -8.21
C ARG A 460 -3.09 28.31 -7.32
N ILE A 461 -1.86 28.29 -7.82
CA ILE A 461 -0.68 27.74 -7.13
C ILE A 461 0.45 28.78 -7.10
N THR A 462 1.52 28.51 -6.36
CA THR A 462 2.68 29.41 -6.33
C THR A 462 3.51 29.31 -7.62
N SER A 463 4.44 30.25 -7.83
CA SER A 463 5.41 30.19 -8.94
C SER A 463 6.47 29.09 -8.79
N LEU A 464 6.45 28.32 -7.69
CA LEU A 464 7.49 27.36 -7.33
C LEU A 464 7.79 26.34 -8.44
N LEU A 465 6.77 25.74 -9.05
CA LEU A 465 6.98 24.73 -10.09
C LEU A 465 7.56 25.34 -11.38
N ALA A 466 7.18 26.57 -11.71
CA ALA A 466 7.73 27.30 -12.85
C ALA A 466 9.22 27.61 -12.64
N LEU A 467 9.61 28.04 -11.43
CA LEU A 467 11.01 28.31 -11.10
C LEU A 467 11.86 27.01 -11.11
N ALA A 468 11.30 25.90 -10.65
CA ALA A 468 11.97 24.60 -10.73
C ALA A 468 12.18 24.15 -12.20
N GLN A 469 11.20 24.43 -13.06
CA GLN A 469 11.30 24.18 -14.49
C GLN A 469 12.35 25.08 -15.16
N GLU A 470 12.40 26.37 -14.83
CA GLU A 470 13.44 27.30 -15.30
C GLU A 470 14.85 26.81 -14.94
N LYS A 471 15.07 26.36 -13.70
CA LYS A 471 16.35 25.75 -13.29
C LYS A 471 16.70 24.51 -14.11
N ARG A 472 15.71 23.69 -14.42
CA ARG A 472 15.89 22.47 -15.22
C ARG A 472 16.28 22.80 -16.67
N GLU A 473 15.71 23.84 -17.24
CA GLU A 473 16.02 24.31 -18.61
C GLU A 473 17.47 24.79 -18.73
N VAL A 474 18.03 25.39 -17.67
CA VAL A 474 19.46 25.74 -17.61
C VAL A 474 20.36 24.60 -17.11
N GLY A 475 19.86 23.36 -17.07
CA GLY A 475 20.64 22.15 -16.78
C GLY A 475 20.82 21.81 -15.29
N ILE A 476 20.13 22.50 -14.39
CA ILE A 476 20.20 22.22 -12.94
C ILE A 476 19.08 21.25 -12.57
N ALA A 477 19.42 20.14 -11.92
CA ALA A 477 18.50 19.03 -11.63
C ALA A 477 17.44 19.34 -10.57
N TRP A 478 16.43 20.15 -10.92
CA TRP A 478 15.23 20.40 -10.12
C TRP A 478 14.07 19.53 -10.61
N ALA A 479 13.43 18.83 -9.66
CA ALA A 479 12.20 18.09 -9.90
C ALA A 479 11.00 18.88 -9.38
N GLY A 480 10.02 19.14 -10.25
CA GLY A 480 8.72 19.68 -9.86
C GLY A 480 7.72 18.55 -9.58
N VAL A 481 6.99 18.65 -8.46
CA VAL A 481 5.93 17.72 -8.06
C VAL A 481 4.62 18.49 -7.89
N GLU A 482 3.66 18.17 -8.73
CA GLU A 482 2.32 18.76 -8.69
C GLU A 482 1.49 18.20 -7.52
N GLY A 483 0.55 18.98 -6.99
CA GLY A 483 -0.26 18.56 -5.85
C GLY A 483 -1.14 17.34 -6.12
N ILE A 484 -1.45 17.06 -7.39
CA ILE A 484 -2.22 15.85 -7.75
C ILE A 484 -1.43 14.57 -7.43
N GLU A 485 -0.09 14.62 -7.47
CA GLU A 485 0.77 13.51 -7.03
C GLU A 485 0.61 13.25 -5.54
N LEU A 486 0.48 14.31 -4.75
CA LEU A 486 0.23 14.19 -3.32
C LEU A 486 -1.10 13.51 -3.06
N LEU A 487 -2.17 13.93 -3.76
CA LEU A 487 -3.49 13.33 -3.66
C LEU A 487 -3.43 11.82 -3.93
N PHE A 488 -2.67 11.39 -4.94
CA PHE A 488 -2.47 9.98 -5.23
C PHE A 488 -1.80 9.26 -4.06
N GLU A 489 -0.62 9.69 -3.63
CA GLU A 489 0.13 8.96 -2.60
C GLU A 489 -0.59 8.93 -1.26
N GLN A 490 -1.27 10.01 -0.85
CA GLN A 490 -2.05 10.02 0.40
C GLN A 490 -3.29 9.12 0.30
N GLY A 491 -3.93 9.09 -0.87
CA GLY A 491 -5.15 8.30 -1.12
C GLY A 491 -4.85 6.81 -1.24
N TYR A 492 -3.71 6.45 -1.83
CA TYR A 492 -3.25 5.06 -1.88
C TYR A 492 -3.01 4.50 -0.48
N GLU A 493 -2.46 5.31 0.43
CA GLU A 493 -2.26 4.89 1.81
C GLU A 493 -3.56 4.80 2.61
N GLN A 494 -4.51 5.70 2.37
CA GLN A 494 -5.87 5.58 2.93
C GLN A 494 -6.56 4.30 2.47
N CYS A 495 -6.51 4.00 1.16
CA CYS A 495 -7.05 2.77 0.60
C CYS A 495 -6.46 1.53 1.30
N ARG A 496 -5.14 1.52 1.54
CA ARG A 496 -4.46 0.46 2.28
C ARG A 496 -4.90 0.37 3.74
N ILE A 497 -5.04 1.50 4.43
CA ILE A 497 -5.50 1.56 5.82
C ILE A 497 -6.91 0.98 5.97
N TRP A 498 -7.81 1.32 5.05
CA TRP A 498 -9.22 0.91 5.14
C TRP A 498 -9.46 -0.52 4.68
N THR A 499 -8.82 -0.94 3.59
CA THR A 499 -9.13 -2.21 2.93
C THR A 499 -8.12 -3.31 3.25
N GLY A 500 -6.97 -2.95 3.82
CA GLY A 500 -5.80 -3.84 3.90
C GLY A 500 -5.14 -4.10 2.54
N ARG A 501 -5.66 -3.56 1.43
CA ARG A 501 -5.19 -3.80 0.07
C ARG A 501 -4.47 -2.57 -0.49
N ARG A 502 -3.43 -2.82 -1.29
CA ARG A 502 -2.76 -1.74 -2.02
C ARG A 502 -3.67 -1.23 -3.13
N ALA A 503 -3.72 0.08 -3.31
CA ALA A 503 -4.49 0.69 -4.37
C ALA A 503 -3.95 0.29 -5.76
N PRO A 504 -4.83 0.05 -6.76
CA PRO A 504 -4.44 -0.18 -8.15
C PRO A 504 -3.97 1.14 -8.79
N LYS A 505 -2.69 1.48 -8.54
CA LYS A 505 -2.16 2.82 -8.83
C LYS A 505 -2.33 3.22 -10.31
N ALA A 506 -2.04 2.32 -11.26
CA ALA A 506 -2.14 2.59 -12.68
C ALA A 506 -3.57 2.96 -13.12
N GLN A 507 -4.55 2.13 -12.79
CA GLN A 507 -5.95 2.31 -13.16
C GLN A 507 -6.54 3.55 -12.48
N VAL A 508 -6.24 3.73 -11.19
CA VAL A 508 -6.68 4.90 -10.42
C VAL A 508 -6.08 6.19 -10.99
N ARG A 509 -4.77 6.19 -11.27
CA ARG A 509 -4.07 7.36 -11.83
C ARG A 509 -4.65 7.76 -13.17
N GLN A 510 -4.81 6.80 -14.07
CA GLN A 510 -5.43 7.04 -15.38
C GLN A 510 -6.82 7.67 -15.20
N LYS A 511 -7.68 7.06 -14.39
CA LYS A 511 -9.07 7.52 -14.26
C LYS A 511 -9.18 8.90 -13.61
N VAL A 512 -8.38 9.16 -12.59
CA VAL A 512 -8.35 10.47 -11.92
C VAL A 512 -7.81 11.54 -12.86
N LEU A 513 -6.73 11.29 -13.60
CA LEU A 513 -6.19 12.27 -14.56
C LEU A 513 -7.21 12.56 -15.69
N GLU A 514 -7.92 11.56 -16.19
CA GLU A 514 -9.02 11.76 -17.16
C GLU A 514 -10.12 12.70 -16.63
N VAL A 515 -10.50 12.59 -15.34
CA VAL A 515 -11.51 13.46 -14.72
C VAL A 515 -10.93 14.83 -14.39
N TYR A 516 -9.71 14.86 -13.86
CA TYR A 516 -8.96 16.06 -13.51
C TYR A 516 -8.77 16.95 -14.74
N HIS A 517 -8.22 16.43 -15.84
CA HIS A 517 -8.04 17.20 -17.07
C HIS A 517 -9.37 17.61 -17.73
N ARG A 518 -10.48 16.89 -17.53
CA ARG A 518 -11.79 17.38 -17.99
C ARG A 518 -12.33 18.53 -17.15
N SER A 519 -12.10 18.48 -15.84
CA SER A 519 -12.57 19.48 -14.88
C SER A 519 -11.74 20.77 -14.94
N TRP A 520 -10.44 20.64 -15.23
CA TRP A 520 -9.47 21.73 -15.16
C TRP A 520 -8.80 22.06 -16.50
N GLY A 521 -8.79 21.13 -17.46
CA GLY A 521 -8.13 21.28 -18.76
C GLY A 521 -8.95 21.98 -19.85
N ARG A 522 -10.14 22.53 -19.54
CA ARG A 522 -10.80 23.49 -20.44
C ARG A 522 -10.10 24.85 -20.50
N ASP A 523 -9.24 25.17 -19.51
CA ASP A 523 -8.55 26.48 -19.43
C ASP A 523 -7.02 26.41 -19.62
N LEU A 524 -6.43 25.21 -19.73
CA LEU A 524 -4.99 25.07 -19.99
C LEU A 524 -4.62 25.14 -21.48
N ARG A 525 -5.59 25.03 -22.41
CA ARG A 525 -5.35 25.28 -23.84
C ARG A 525 -5.19 26.77 -24.19
N THR A 526 -5.40 27.67 -23.23
CA THR A 526 -5.09 29.10 -23.38
C THR A 526 -3.72 29.47 -22.80
N MET A 527 -2.96 28.51 -22.27
CA MET A 527 -1.50 28.66 -22.09
C MET A 527 -0.78 28.20 -23.36
N ASP A 528 -1.24 28.74 -24.50
CA ASP A 528 -0.43 28.72 -25.71
C ASP A 528 0.80 29.59 -25.41
N LEU A 529 1.96 28.97 -25.56
CA LEU A 529 3.26 29.61 -25.50
C LEU A 529 3.33 30.71 -26.57
N SER A 530 3.31 31.97 -26.13
CA SER A 530 3.78 33.12 -26.91
C SER A 530 4.89 33.81 -26.14
#